data_AF-A0A1M6KZX7-F1
#
_entry.id   AF-A0A1M6KZX7-F1
#
_cell.length_a   1.000
_cell.length_b   1.000
_cell.length_c   1.000
_cell.angle_alpha   90.00
_cell.angle_beta   90.00
_cell.angle_gamma   90.00
#
_symmetry.space_group_name_H-M   'P 1'
#
loop_
_entity.id
_entity.type
_entity.pdbx_description
1 polymer ?
#
loop_
_entity_poly.entity_id
_entity_poly.type
_entity_poly.pdbx_seq_one_letter_code
_entity_poly.pdbx_strand_id
1 'polypeptide(L)'
;MACTKSFPNPLTPKEELEYLKMFKDGDLKAKCILIERNLRLVAHIVKKYTNYQEELEDLISIGTIGLIKAIETYNIDKGTRLATYAARCIENEILMSIRAGKKNKGEVSLQDPIGVDKEGNEIS
;
A
#
# COMPACT_ATOMS: atom_id res chain seq x y z
N MET A 1 20.58 3.20 -23.50
CA MET A 1 20.07 1.82 -23.37
C MET A 1 19.27 1.76 -22.08
N ALA A 2 17.95 1.96 -22.15
CA ALA A 2 17.10 1.95 -20.96
C ALA A 2 16.97 0.52 -20.45
N CYS A 3 17.59 0.21 -19.32
CA CYS A 3 17.33 -1.02 -18.59
C CYS A 3 15.86 -0.99 -18.16
N THR A 4 15.00 -1.69 -18.89
CA THR A 4 13.63 -1.96 -18.45
C THR A 4 13.76 -2.78 -17.17
N LYS A 5 13.74 -2.12 -16.01
CA LYS A 5 13.69 -2.74 -14.67
C LYS A 5 12.35 -3.46 -14.54
N SER A 6 12.20 -4.57 -15.25
CA SER A 6 11.03 -5.42 -15.18
C SER A 6 11.10 -6.17 -13.86
N PHE A 7 10.05 -6.05 -13.05
CA PHE A 7 9.92 -6.85 -11.84
C PHE A 7 10.09 -8.33 -12.17
N PRO A 8 10.79 -9.09 -11.30
CA PRO A 8 10.97 -10.51 -11.52
C PRO A 8 9.61 -11.21 -11.65
N ASN A 9 9.60 -12.33 -12.38
CA ASN A 9 8.40 -13.13 -12.53
C ASN A 9 7.89 -13.62 -11.16
N PRO A 10 6.59 -13.92 -10.99
CA PRO A 10 6.11 -14.54 -9.76
C PRO A 10 6.83 -15.86 -9.45
N LEU A 11 6.87 -16.25 -8.18
CA LEU A 11 7.32 -17.58 -7.78
C LEU A 11 6.30 -18.63 -8.18
N THR A 12 6.77 -19.85 -8.44
CA THR A 12 5.88 -21.02 -8.50
C THR A 12 5.34 -21.33 -7.10
N PRO A 13 4.21 -22.06 -6.98
CA PRO A 13 3.66 -22.42 -5.67
C PRO A 13 4.65 -23.21 -4.78
N LYS A 14 5.52 -24.03 -5.39
CA LYS A 14 6.54 -24.79 -4.66
C LYS A 14 7.63 -23.87 -4.11
N GLU A 15 8.18 -22.99 -4.93
CA GLU A 15 9.21 -22.03 -4.50
C GLU A 15 8.65 -21.07 -3.44
N GLU A 16 7.42 -20.57 -3.63
CA GLU A 16 6.75 -19.70 -2.66
C GLU A 16 6.66 -20.39 -1.28
N LEU A 17 6.29 -21.67 -1.26
CA LEU A 17 6.24 -22.45 -0.02
C LEU A 17 7.63 -22.64 0.61
N GLU A 18 8.68 -22.86 -0.20
CA GLU A 18 10.05 -22.98 0.30
C GLU A 18 10.53 -21.68 0.96
N TYR A 19 10.37 -20.53 0.29
CA TYR A 19 10.76 -19.24 0.86
C TYR A 19 9.93 -18.88 2.09
N LEU A 20 8.64 -19.22 2.13
CA LEU A 20 7.80 -19.00 3.32
C LEU A 20 8.28 -19.81 4.52
N LYS A 21 8.72 -21.06 4.31
CA LYS A 21 9.32 -21.87 5.38
C LYS A 21 10.66 -21.29 5.84
N MET A 22 11.54 -20.95 4.91
CA MET A 22 12.84 -20.33 5.22
C MET A 22 12.66 -19.04 6.02
N PHE A 23 11.70 -18.19 5.64
CA PHE A 23 11.41 -16.97 6.38
C PHE A 23 10.88 -17.26 7.80
N LYS A 24 10.00 -18.26 7.95
CA LYS A 24 9.50 -18.70 9.26
C LYS A 24 10.63 -19.21 10.17
N ASP A 25 11.67 -19.78 9.58
CA ASP A 25 12.89 -20.23 10.28
C ASP A 25 13.89 -19.08 10.54
N GLY A 26 13.56 -17.84 10.16
CA GLY A 26 14.33 -16.62 10.45
C GLY A 26 15.16 -16.08 9.27
N ASP A 27 15.06 -16.65 8.07
CA ASP A 27 15.79 -16.16 6.90
C ASP A 27 15.19 -14.86 6.35
N LEU A 28 15.86 -13.74 6.64
CA LEU A 28 15.46 -12.42 6.14
C LEU A 28 15.64 -12.27 4.62
N LYS A 29 16.54 -13.02 3.99
CA LYS A 29 16.68 -12.99 2.51
C LYS A 29 15.46 -13.59 1.85
N ALA A 30 14.89 -14.64 2.44
CA ALA A 30 13.64 -15.24 1.96
C ALA A 30 12.49 -14.22 1.99
N LYS A 31 12.41 -13.39 3.04
CA LYS A 31 11.46 -12.27 3.10
C LYS A 31 11.65 -11.29 1.94
N CYS A 32 12.89 -10.86 1.69
CA CYS A 32 13.19 -9.95 0.57
C CYS A 32 12.75 -10.52 -0.77
N ILE A 33 13.03 -11.80 -1.02
CA ILE A 33 12.61 -12.49 -2.25
C ILE A 33 11.08 -12.52 -2.36
N LEU A 34 10.38 -12.89 -1.29
CA LEU A 34 8.91 -12.89 -1.28
C LEU A 34 8.33 -11.51 -1.60
N ILE A 35 8.92 -10.43 -1.05
CA ILE A 35 8.51 -9.06 -1.35
C ILE A 35 8.73 -8.74 -2.84
N GLU A 36 9.96 -8.89 -3.33
CA GLU A 36 10.33 -8.53 -4.70
C GLU A 36 9.48 -9.25 -5.75
N ARG A 37 9.21 -10.55 -5.53
CA ARG A 37 8.42 -11.39 -6.45
C ARG A 37 6.94 -11.05 -6.44
N ASN A 38 6.47 -10.27 -5.47
CA ASN A 38 5.08 -9.82 -5.34
C ASN A 38 4.89 -8.31 -5.60
N LEU A 39 5.93 -7.53 -5.91
CA LEU A 39 5.79 -6.08 -6.19
C LEU A 39 4.85 -5.75 -7.36
N ARG A 40 4.74 -6.64 -8.36
CA ARG A 40 3.77 -6.48 -9.46
C ARG A 40 2.32 -6.45 -8.98
N LEU A 41 2.02 -7.18 -7.90
CA LEU A 41 0.69 -7.20 -7.28
C LEU A 41 0.36 -5.83 -6.67
N VAL A 42 1.33 -5.20 -5.99
CA VAL A 42 1.18 -3.85 -5.43
C VAL A 42 0.84 -2.86 -6.53
N ALA A 43 1.65 -2.81 -7.60
CA ALA A 43 1.42 -1.92 -8.73
C ALA A 43 0.05 -2.18 -9.40
N HIS A 44 -0.39 -3.44 -9.49
CA HIS A 44 -1.70 -3.78 -10.03
C HIS A 44 -2.85 -3.26 -9.15
N ILE A 45 -2.76 -3.42 -7.83
CA ILE A 45 -3.81 -3.00 -6.90
C ILE A 45 -3.87 -1.47 -6.82
N VAL A 46 -2.73 -0.80 -6.68
CA VAL A 46 -2.64 0.66 -6.58
C VAL A 46 -3.29 1.37 -7.75
N LYS A 47 -3.22 0.80 -8.97
CA LYS A 47 -3.88 1.37 -10.16
C LYS A 47 -5.37 1.67 -9.96
N LYS A 48 -6.07 0.85 -9.15
CA LYS A 48 -7.50 1.05 -8.83
C LYS A 48 -7.76 2.34 -8.01
N TYR A 49 -6.74 2.88 -7.35
CA TYR A 49 -6.81 4.00 -6.42
C TYR A 49 -6.13 5.28 -6.95
N THR A 50 -5.75 5.30 -8.23
CA THR A 50 -5.11 6.47 -8.85
C THR A 50 -6.02 7.68 -9.04
N ASN A 51 -7.34 7.49 -8.97
CA ASN A 51 -8.32 8.57 -9.08
C ASN A 51 -8.51 9.35 -7.75
N TYR A 52 -7.82 8.98 -6.68
CA TYR A 52 -7.81 9.72 -5.43
C TYR A 52 -6.76 10.84 -5.49
N GLN A 53 -6.87 11.84 -4.62
CA GLN A 53 -5.94 12.97 -4.60
C GLN A 53 -4.56 12.65 -3.96
N GLU A 54 -4.26 11.38 -3.70
CA GLU A 54 -2.94 10.95 -3.21
C GLU A 54 -2.02 10.71 -4.41
N GLU A 55 -0.74 11.08 -4.26
CA GLU A 55 0.27 10.85 -5.27
C GLU A 55 0.47 9.34 -5.50
N LEU A 56 0.65 8.94 -6.77
CA LEU A 56 0.80 7.53 -7.13
C LEU A 56 1.99 6.87 -6.40
N GLU A 57 3.08 7.61 -6.21
CA GLU A 57 4.28 7.13 -5.51
C GLU A 57 4.02 6.84 -4.03
N ASP A 58 3.18 7.65 -3.38
CA ASP A 58 2.75 7.43 -2.00
C ASP A 58 1.91 6.17 -1.90
N LEU A 59 0.94 5.99 -2.81
CA LEU A 59 0.11 4.78 -2.86
C LEU A 59 0.94 3.52 -3.10
N ILE A 60 1.98 3.57 -3.93
CA ILE A 60 2.92 2.46 -4.12
C ILE A 60 3.67 2.17 -2.82
N SER A 61 4.14 3.20 -2.12
CA SER A 61 4.87 3.06 -0.86
C SER A 61 3.98 2.45 0.24
N ILE A 62 2.77 2.96 0.40
CA ILE A 62 1.76 2.45 1.33
C ILE A 62 1.37 1.01 0.98
N GLY A 63 1.13 0.73 -0.31
CA GLY A 63 0.83 -0.62 -0.78
C GLY A 63 1.99 -1.59 -0.51
N THR A 64 3.24 -1.14 -0.65
CA THR A 64 4.42 -1.93 -0.29
C THR A 64 4.48 -2.25 1.20
N ILE A 65 4.13 -1.29 2.07
CA ILE A 65 4.00 -1.53 3.52
C ILE A 65 2.94 -2.62 3.79
N GLY A 66 1.80 -2.56 3.10
CA GLY A 66 0.76 -3.60 3.19
C GLY A 66 1.23 -4.97 2.74
N LEU A 67 2.04 -5.05 1.68
CA LEU A 67 2.65 -6.30 1.24
C LEU A 67 3.63 -6.87 2.29
N ILE A 68 4.49 -6.01 2.87
CA ILE A 68 5.45 -6.43 3.90
C ILE A 68 4.71 -7.00 5.11
N LYS A 69 3.70 -6.27 5.62
CA LYS A 69 2.84 -6.72 6.72
C LYS A 69 2.16 -8.05 6.39
N ALA A 70 1.69 -8.22 5.15
CA ALA A 70 1.08 -9.47 4.72
C ALA A 70 2.04 -10.65 4.81
N ILE A 71 3.28 -10.48 4.34
CA ILE A 71 4.30 -11.54 4.38
C ILE A 71 4.68 -11.87 5.83
N GLU A 72 4.80 -10.87 6.70
CA GLU A 72 5.13 -11.05 8.12
C GLU A 72 4.04 -11.80 8.89
N THR A 73 2.78 -11.61 8.52
CA THR A 73 1.61 -12.14 9.26
C THR A 73 0.94 -13.33 8.57
N TYR A 74 1.42 -13.72 7.38
CA TYR A 74 0.85 -14.81 6.62
C TYR A 74 1.04 -16.16 7.34
N ASN A 75 -0.01 -16.98 7.31
CA ASN A 75 0.01 -18.31 7.88
C ASN A 75 -0.34 -19.36 6.81
N ILE A 76 0.63 -20.22 6.52
CA ILE A 76 0.55 -21.31 5.54
C ILE A 76 -0.59 -22.29 5.89
N ASP A 77 -0.81 -22.55 7.18
CA ASP A 77 -1.76 -23.55 7.67
C ASP A 77 -3.22 -23.13 7.43
N LYS A 78 -3.47 -21.87 7.07
CA LYS A 78 -4.81 -21.36 6.74
C LYS A 78 -5.24 -21.65 5.28
N GLY A 79 -4.37 -22.26 4.46
CA GLY A 79 -4.71 -22.75 3.11
C GLY A 79 -5.06 -21.67 2.06
N THR A 80 -4.98 -20.38 2.41
CA THR A 80 -5.22 -19.27 1.47
C THR A 80 -3.93 -18.96 0.73
N ARG A 81 -3.96 -18.71 -0.59
CA ARG A 81 -2.75 -18.33 -1.35
C ARG A 81 -2.16 -17.01 -0.83
N LEU A 82 -0.83 -16.89 -0.77
CA LEU A 82 -0.16 -15.68 -0.28
C LEU A 82 -0.63 -14.43 -1.04
N ALA A 83 -0.66 -14.48 -2.38
CA ALA A 83 -1.13 -13.36 -3.21
C ALA A 83 -2.56 -12.90 -2.85
N THR A 84 -3.46 -13.83 -2.53
CA THR A 84 -4.84 -13.51 -2.12
C THR A 84 -4.86 -12.80 -0.77
N TYR A 85 -4.08 -13.28 0.19
CA TYR A 85 -3.96 -12.64 1.51
C TYR A 85 -3.31 -11.25 1.39
N ALA A 86 -2.18 -11.17 0.67
CA ALA A 86 -1.46 -9.93 0.43
C ALA A 86 -2.32 -8.88 -0.26
N ALA A 87 -3.14 -9.26 -1.25
CA ALA A 87 -4.03 -8.31 -1.90
C ALA A 87 -4.98 -7.61 -0.91
N ARG A 88 -5.54 -8.35 0.07
CA ARG A 88 -6.41 -7.76 1.10
C ARG A 88 -5.65 -6.81 2.03
N CYS A 89 -4.43 -7.16 2.41
CA CYS A 89 -3.58 -6.31 3.24
C CYS A 89 -3.17 -5.02 2.52
N ILE A 90 -2.78 -5.12 1.25
CA ILE A 90 -2.42 -3.97 0.40
C ILE A 90 -3.62 -3.02 0.26
N GLU A 91 -4.80 -3.54 -0.11
CA GLU A 91 -6.02 -2.71 -0.22
C GLU A 91 -6.39 -2.08 1.12
N ASN A 92 -6.24 -2.81 2.23
CA ASN A 92 -6.53 -2.28 3.55
C ASN A 92 -5.64 -1.09 3.94
N GLU A 93 -4.32 -1.19 3.75
CA GLU A 93 -3.40 -0.08 4.08
C GLU A 93 -3.66 1.16 3.22
N ILE A 94 -3.89 0.98 1.91
CA ILE A 94 -4.25 2.08 1.01
C ILE A 94 -5.55 2.76 1.48
N LEU A 95 -6.59 1.98 1.78
CA LEU A 95 -7.86 2.52 2.26
C LEU A 95 -7.72 3.22 3.62
N MET A 96 -6.84 2.73 4.50
CA MET A 96 -6.56 3.37 5.78
C MET A 96 -5.90 4.74 5.58
N SER A 97 -4.91 4.85 4.68
CA SER A 97 -4.27 6.14 4.33
C SER A 97 -5.28 7.15 3.81
N ILE A 98 -6.07 6.75 2.81
CA ILE A 98 -7.09 7.62 2.19
C ILE A 98 -8.10 8.13 3.24
N ARG A 99 -8.49 7.28 4.19
CA ARG A 99 -9.40 7.67 5.29
C ARG A 99 -8.73 8.62 6.28
N ALA A 100 -7.45 8.45 6.57
CA ALA A 100 -6.69 9.35 7.44
C ALA A 100 -6.52 10.73 6.80
N GLY A 101 -6.17 10.81 5.51
CA GLY A 101 -6.06 12.07 4.77
C GLY A 101 -7.37 12.87 4.73
N LYS A 102 -8.53 12.21 4.69
CA LYS A 102 -9.84 12.88 4.78
C LYS A 102 -10.08 13.57 6.13
N LYS A 103 -9.51 13.07 7.23
CA LYS A 103 -9.67 13.68 8.56
C LYS A 103 -8.89 14.98 8.68
N ASN A 104 -7.71 15.06 8.08
CA ASN A 104 -6.87 16.26 8.10
C ASN A 104 -7.47 17.43 7.29
N LYS A 105 -8.32 17.15 6.28
CA LYS A 105 -9.03 18.19 5.52
C LYS A 105 -10.22 18.81 6.25
N GLY A 106 -10.64 18.23 7.38
CA GLY A 106 -11.75 18.75 8.20
C GLY A 106 -11.34 19.85 9.18
N GLU A 107 -10.03 20.07 9.39
CA GLU A 107 -9.55 21.23 10.15
C GLU A 107 -9.57 22.47 9.25
N VAL A 108 -10.73 23.11 9.19
CA VAL A 108 -10.83 24.50 8.73
C VAL A 108 -10.10 25.40 9.73
N SER A 109 -9.24 26.29 9.24
CA SER A 109 -8.55 27.25 10.09
C SER A 109 -9.57 28.19 10.74
N LEU A 110 -9.54 28.32 12.07
CA LEU A 110 -10.38 29.28 12.81
C LEU A 110 -10.05 30.75 12.47
N GLN A 111 -9.02 31.00 11.66
CA GLN A 111 -8.57 32.33 11.24
C GLN A 111 -9.08 32.69 9.84
N ASP A 112 -9.75 31.78 9.13
CA ASP A 112 -10.36 32.10 7.85
C ASP A 112 -11.64 32.91 8.11
N PRO A 113 -11.79 34.14 7.55
CA PRO A 113 -12.97 34.96 7.78
C PRO A 113 -14.22 34.22 7.29
N ILE A 114 -15.29 34.26 8.11
CA ILE A 114 -16.54 33.52 7.88
C ILE A 114 -17.27 34.03 6.61
N GLY A 115 -16.86 35.20 6.11
CA GLY A 115 -17.24 35.78 4.84
C GLY A 115 -16.74 37.22 4.75
N VAL A 116 -17.01 37.85 3.62
CA VAL A 116 -16.91 39.31 3.45
C VAL A 116 -18.32 39.86 3.29
N ASP A 117 -18.59 40.99 3.94
CA ASP A 117 -19.83 41.71 3.70
C ASP A 117 -19.85 42.36 2.30
N LYS A 118 -20.98 42.99 1.92
CA LYS A 118 -21.13 43.64 0.61
C LYS A 118 -20.21 44.85 0.40
N GLU A 119 -19.54 45.31 1.46
CA GLU A 119 -18.61 46.45 1.47
C GLU A 119 -17.14 45.98 1.47
N GLY A 120 -16.90 44.66 1.50
CA GLY A 120 -15.57 44.07 1.46
C GLY A 120 -14.87 43.98 2.82
N ASN A 121 -15.58 44.21 3.92
CA ASN A 121 -15.03 44.07 5.26
C ASN A 121 -15.18 42.64 5.77
N GLU A 122 -14.20 42.22 6.58
CA GLU A 122 -14.20 40.91 7.23
C GLU A 122 -15.28 40.87 8.31
N ILE A 123 -16.20 39.91 8.22
CA ILE A 123 -17.15 39.64 9.31
C ILE A 123 -16.46 38.74 10.35
N SER A 124 -16.12 39.32 11.50
CA SER A 124 -15.55 38.62 12.65
C SER A 124 -16.60 38.14 13.65
#